data_AF-A0A4Y7PML7-F1
#
_entry.id   AF-A0A4Y7PML7-F1
#
_cell.length_a   1.000
_cell.length_b   1.000
_cell.length_c   1.000
_cell.angle_alpha   90.00
_cell.angle_beta   90.00
_cell.angle_gamma   90.00
#
_symmetry.space_group_name_H-M   'P 1'
#
loop_
_entity.id
_entity.type
_entity.pdbx_description
1 polymer ?
#
loop_
_entity_poly.entity_id
_entity_poly.type
_entity_poly.pdbx_seq_one_letter_code
_entity_poly.pdbx_strand_id
1 'polypeptide(L)'
;MSDSSSDIAGLIAEASQAQVAYHVKIAGMALVFYDYALTFPTEVSEVWNSKFSGAQVLFFATRYSYMLYVVMNGAFSFPQNPSETMSSDGRHFYLLGRHLTIWLIRHLNLSNICNISKK
;
A
#
# COMPACT_ATOMS: atom_id res chain seq x y z
N MET A 1 -29.08 17.18 -32.76
CA MET A 1 -28.44 17.94 -31.66
C MET A 1 -28.65 17.26 -30.30
N SER A 2 -28.79 15.93 -30.23
CA SER A 2 -29.04 15.21 -28.96
C SER A 2 -27.78 14.57 -28.38
N ASP A 3 -26.70 14.48 -29.15
CA ASP A 3 -25.50 13.71 -28.80
C ASP A 3 -24.67 14.43 -27.72
N SER A 4 -24.63 15.77 -27.74
CA SER A 4 -23.86 16.54 -26.76
C SER A 4 -24.37 16.41 -25.32
N SER A 5 -25.67 16.15 -25.13
CA SER A 5 -26.26 16.06 -23.78
C SER A 5 -25.96 14.71 -23.12
N SER A 6 -26.06 13.61 -23.87
CA SER A 6 -25.71 12.29 -23.35
C SER A 6 -24.22 12.17 -23.05
N ASP A 7 -23.37 12.80 -23.87
CA ASP A 7 -21.92 12.80 -23.68
C ASP A 7 -21.51 13.55 -22.41
N ILE A 8 -22.11 14.71 -22.13
CA ILE A 8 -21.84 15.46 -20.90
C ILE A 8 -22.30 14.68 -19.66
N ALA A 9 -23.48 14.05 -19.70
CA ALA A 9 -23.97 13.23 -18.60
C ALA A 9 -23.06 12.01 -18.32
N GLY A 10 -22.55 11.38 -19.39
CA GLY A 10 -21.56 10.30 -19.29
C GLY A 10 -20.26 10.75 -18.62
N LEU A 11 -19.70 11.88 -19.03
CA LEU A 11 -18.48 12.45 -18.46
C LEU A 11 -18.64 12.82 -16.97
N ILE A 12 -19.80 13.36 -16.57
CA ILE A 12 -20.08 13.69 -15.17
C ILE A 12 -20.16 12.41 -14.32
N ALA A 13 -20.82 11.37 -14.82
CA ALA A 13 -20.91 10.09 -14.13
C ALA A 13 -19.53 9.45 -13.95
N GLU A 14 -18.69 9.47 -14.98
CA GLU A 14 -17.32 8.97 -14.95
C GLU A 14 -16.45 9.75 -13.93
N ALA A 15 -16.48 11.08 -13.98
CA ALA A 15 -15.76 11.93 -13.02
C ALA A 15 -16.21 11.68 -11.58
N SER A 16 -17.52 11.46 -11.34
CA SER A 16 -18.05 11.16 -10.02
C SER A 16 -17.54 9.82 -9.48
N GLN A 17 -17.45 8.80 -10.32
CA GLN A 17 -16.88 7.50 -9.95
C GLN A 17 -15.39 7.61 -9.61
N ALA A 18 -14.63 8.38 -10.37
CA ALA A 18 -13.22 8.61 -10.11
C ALA A 18 -13.00 9.25 -8.72
N GLN A 19 -13.80 10.26 -8.38
CA GLN A 19 -13.73 10.90 -7.06
C GLN A 19 -14.05 9.94 -5.92
N VAL A 20 -15.13 9.17 -6.04
CA VAL A 20 -15.49 8.18 -5.00
C VAL A 20 -14.37 7.16 -4.82
N ALA A 21 -13.80 6.64 -5.91
CA ALA A 21 -12.70 5.70 -5.85
C ALA A 21 -11.47 6.31 -5.15
N TYR A 22 -11.15 7.58 -5.43
CA TYR A 22 -10.05 8.28 -4.79
C TYR A 22 -10.27 8.49 -3.29
N HIS A 23 -11.46 8.91 -2.88
CA HIS A 23 -11.81 9.06 -1.47
C HIS A 23 -11.74 7.74 -0.71
N VAL A 24 -12.24 6.65 -1.30
CA VAL A 24 -12.17 5.31 -0.71
C VAL A 24 -10.72 4.85 -0.57
N LYS A 25 -9.86 5.12 -1.57
CA LYS A 25 -8.44 4.80 -1.50
C LYS A 25 -7.75 5.55 -0.36
N ILE A 26 -7.94 6.87 -0.25
CA ILE A 26 -7.36 7.66 0.85
C ILE A 26 -7.88 7.20 2.21
N ALA A 27 -9.18 6.93 2.33
CA ALA A 27 -9.76 6.42 3.56
C ALA A 27 -9.14 5.06 3.95
N GLY A 28 -8.95 4.16 2.99
CA GLY A 28 -8.25 2.89 3.21
C GLY A 28 -6.79 3.07 3.63
N MET A 29 -6.06 3.99 3.00
CA MET A 29 -4.69 4.32 3.39
C MET A 29 -4.63 4.87 4.83
N ALA A 30 -5.51 5.80 5.17
CA ALA A 30 -5.59 6.39 6.51
C ALA A 30 -5.88 5.32 7.58
N LEU A 31 -6.75 4.34 7.28
CA LEU A 31 -7.04 3.23 8.18
C LEU A 31 -5.80 2.36 8.42
N VAL A 32 -5.07 2.01 7.37
CA VAL A 32 -3.79 1.29 7.49
C VAL A 32 -2.80 2.10 8.34
N PHE A 33 -2.65 3.40 8.09
CA PHE A 33 -1.77 4.25 8.90
C PHE A 33 -2.15 4.28 10.37
N TYR A 34 -3.44 4.32 10.66
CA TYR A 34 -3.96 4.30 12.03
C TYR A 34 -3.59 3.01 12.77
N ASP A 35 -3.77 1.85 12.13
CA ASP A 35 -3.40 0.56 12.74
C ASP A 35 -1.89 0.47 13.02
N TYR A 36 -1.07 1.04 12.14
CA TYR A 36 0.38 1.13 12.34
C TYR A 36 0.72 2.10 13.48
N ALA A 37 0.07 3.26 13.55
CA ALA A 37 0.29 4.23 14.62
C ALA A 37 -0.06 3.65 16.00
N LEU A 38 -1.09 2.80 16.10
CA LEU A 38 -1.48 2.15 17.36
C LEU A 38 -0.46 1.11 17.81
N THR A 39 0.16 0.40 16.86
CA THR A 39 1.12 -0.67 17.15
C THR A 39 2.57 -0.16 17.27
N PHE A 40 2.85 1.03 16.74
CA PHE A 40 4.15 1.67 16.76
C PHE A 40 4.78 1.85 18.17
N PRO A 41 4.04 2.28 19.23
CA PRO A 41 4.63 2.44 20.56
C PRO A 41 5.17 1.12 21.11
N THR A 42 4.43 0.02 20.90
CA THR A 42 4.85 -1.32 21.30
C THR A 42 6.02 -1.83 20.46
N GLU A 43 6.06 -1.51 19.17
CA GLU A 43 7.22 -1.83 18.33
C GLU A 43 8.47 -1.08 18.78
N VAL A 44 8.36 0.20 19.13
CA VAL A 44 9.49 0.98 19.60
C VAL A 44 9.99 0.45 20.95
N SER A 45 9.10 0.05 21.86
CA SER A 45 9.52 -0.50 23.15
C SER A 45 10.19 -1.87 23.02
N GLU A 46 9.64 -2.78 22.21
CA GLU A 46 10.08 -4.18 22.14
C GLU A 46 11.12 -4.43 21.05
N VAL A 47 10.92 -3.85 19.86
CA VAL A 47 11.72 -4.17 18.67
C VAL A 47 12.89 -3.21 18.55
N TRP A 48 12.70 -1.91 18.78
CA TRP A 48 13.75 -0.91 18.58
C TRP A 48 14.78 -0.90 19.72
N ASN A 49 14.36 -1.22 20.94
CA ASN A 49 15.26 -1.32 22.10
C ASN A 49 15.92 -2.71 22.25
N SER A 50 15.54 -3.69 21.43
CA SER A 50 16.14 -5.03 21.47
C SER A 50 17.49 -5.09 20.72
N LYS A 51 18.28 -6.13 21.01
CA LYS A 51 19.56 -6.38 20.34
C LYS A 51 19.34 -6.54 18.84
N PHE A 52 20.09 -5.76 18.05
CA PHE A 52 20.03 -5.77 16.60
C PHE A 52 20.25 -7.18 16.05
N SER A 53 19.18 -7.83 15.63
CA SER A 53 19.16 -9.20 15.10
C SER A 53 18.66 -9.20 13.66
N GLY A 54 19.07 -10.18 12.86
CA GLY A 54 18.52 -10.37 11.51
C GLY A 54 17.00 -10.49 11.50
N ALA A 55 16.40 -10.99 12.58
CA ALA A 55 14.95 -11.03 12.76
C ALA A 55 14.32 -9.64 12.83
N GLN A 56 15.01 -8.65 13.39
CA GLN A 56 14.55 -7.26 13.48
C GLN A 56 14.55 -6.59 12.11
N VAL A 57 15.60 -6.79 11.32
CA VAL A 57 15.67 -6.30 9.93
C VAL A 57 14.55 -6.94 9.09
N LEU A 58 14.32 -8.24 9.28
CA LEU A 58 13.26 -8.96 8.59
C LEU A 58 11.86 -8.45 8.97
N PHE A 59 11.66 -8.15 10.25
CA PHE A 59 10.43 -7.54 10.76
C PHE A 59 10.19 -6.18 10.09
N PHE A 60 11.22 -5.33 10.01
CA PHE A 60 11.11 -4.05 9.33
C PHE A 60 10.83 -4.20 7.83
N ALA A 61 11.53 -5.11 7.15
CA ALA A 61 11.37 -5.34 5.72
C ALA A 61 9.96 -5.87 5.38
N THR A 62 9.39 -6.75 6.20
CA THR A 62 8.05 -7.29 5.95
C THR A 62 6.95 -6.30 6.33
N ARG A 63 7.10 -5.58 7.45
CA ARG A 63 6.07 -4.67 7.95
C ARG A 63 6.04 -3.34 7.20
N TYR A 64 7.19 -2.72 6.96
CA TYR A 64 7.24 -1.37 6.37
C TYR A 64 7.27 -1.37 4.84
N SER A 65 7.50 -2.51 4.19
CA SER A 65 7.43 -2.61 2.72
C SER A 65 6.04 -2.30 2.17
N TYR A 66 4.99 -2.78 2.84
CA TYR A 66 3.61 -2.46 2.46
C TYR A 66 3.30 -0.98 2.68
N MET A 67 3.73 -0.42 3.81
CA MET A 67 3.55 1.01 4.09
C MET A 67 4.26 1.88 3.05
N LEU A 68 5.49 1.55 2.69
CA LEU A 68 6.24 2.23 1.64
C LEU A 68 5.53 2.15 0.29
N TYR A 69 5.03 0.97 -0.08
CA TYR A 69 4.24 0.79 -1.30
C TYR A 69 3.00 1.70 -1.32
N VAL A 70 2.25 1.73 -0.21
CA VAL A 70 1.04 2.56 -0.09
C VAL A 70 1.37 4.06 -0.22
N VAL A 71 2.42 4.54 0.46
CA VAL A 71 2.87 5.94 0.37
C VAL A 71 3.32 6.30 -1.03
N MET A 72 4.13 5.45 -1.66
CA MET A 72 4.61 5.69 -3.02
C MET A 72 3.44 5.78 -3.99
N ASN A 73 2.47 4.86 -3.93
CA ASN A 73 1.27 4.93 -4.76
C ASN A 73 0.49 6.23 -4.52
N GLY A 74 0.22 6.57 -3.26
CA GLY A 74 -0.47 7.82 -2.93
C GLY A 74 0.26 9.05 -3.47
N ALA A 75 1.59 9.08 -3.38
CA ALA A 75 2.42 10.19 -3.88
C ALA A 75 2.43 10.28 -5.41
N PHE A 76 2.55 9.15 -6.11
CA PHE A 76 2.50 9.12 -7.59
C PHE A 76 1.11 9.48 -8.12
N SER A 77 0.05 9.16 -7.38
CA SER A 77 -1.32 9.52 -7.76
C SER A 77 -1.67 11.00 -7.51
N PHE A 78 -0.84 11.79 -6.80
CA PHE A 78 -1.28 13.07 -6.25
C PHE A 78 -1.22 14.31 -7.18
N PRO A 79 -0.58 14.29 -8.37
CA PRO A 79 -1.07 15.16 -9.45
C PRO A 79 -0.74 14.64 -10.87
N GLN A 80 -1.09 13.40 -11.21
CA GLN A 80 -1.15 12.99 -12.63
C GLN A 80 -2.60 13.10 -13.12
N ASN A 81 -2.78 13.94 -14.13
CA ASN A 81 -4.00 14.26 -14.86
C ASN A 81 -5.10 13.16 -14.76
N PRO A 82 -6.31 13.46 -14.25
CA PRO A 82 -7.36 12.47 -13.97
C PRO A 82 -7.82 11.65 -15.19
N SER A 83 -7.53 12.10 -16.41
CA SER A 83 -7.93 11.43 -17.66
C SER A 83 -7.18 10.12 -17.95
N GLU A 84 -6.00 9.88 -17.38
CA GLU A 84 -5.19 8.69 -17.71
C GLU A 84 -5.26 7.56 -16.67
N THR A 85 -5.79 7.85 -15.48
CA THR A 85 -5.66 6.95 -14.31
C THR A 85 -6.81 5.94 -14.20
N MET A 86 -7.89 6.10 -14.98
CA MET A 86 -9.16 5.38 -14.75
C MET A 86 -9.19 3.93 -15.27
N SER A 87 -8.23 3.49 -16.09
CA SER A 87 -8.25 2.12 -16.65
C SER A 87 -7.36 1.11 -15.91
N SER A 88 -6.36 1.56 -15.14
CA SER A 88 -5.28 0.69 -14.65
C SER A 88 -5.34 0.37 -13.14
N ASP A 89 -5.86 1.28 -12.32
CA ASP A 89 -5.42 1.38 -10.93
C ASP A 89 -6.22 0.54 -9.90
N GLY A 90 -7.37 -0.02 -10.28
CA GLY A 90 -8.25 -0.77 -9.36
C GLY A 90 -7.77 -2.20 -9.03
N ARG A 91 -7.07 -2.86 -9.97
CA ARG A 91 -6.68 -4.27 -9.84
C ARG A 91 -5.31 -4.48 -9.20
N HIS A 92 -4.43 -3.48 -9.26
CA HIS A 92 -3.07 -3.56 -8.73
C HIS A 92 -3.03 -3.50 -7.20
N PHE A 93 -3.95 -2.77 -6.57
CA PHE A 93 -3.94 -2.50 -5.12
C PHE A 93 -4.07 -3.78 -4.26
N TYR A 94 -4.94 -4.72 -4.65
CA TYR A 94 -5.15 -5.97 -3.90
C TYR A 94 -4.19 -7.09 -4.31
N LEU A 95 -3.83 -7.16 -5.60
CA LEU A 95 -2.97 -8.22 -6.11
C LEU A 95 -1.50 -7.99 -5.76
N LEU A 96 -0.99 -6.76 -5.80
CA LEU A 96 0.42 -6.50 -5.53
C LEU A 96 0.75 -6.53 -4.03
N GLY A 97 -0.18 -6.11 -3.16
CA GLY A 97 -0.06 -6.31 -1.70
C GLY A 97 -0.01 -7.79 -1.32
N ARG A 98 -0.86 -8.62 -1.94
CA ARG A 98 -0.79 -10.10 -1.81
C ARG A 98 0.48 -10.66 -2.44
N HIS A 99 0.90 -10.16 -3.59
CA HIS A 99 2.06 -10.68 -4.29
C HIS A 99 3.35 -10.35 -3.55
N LEU A 100 3.49 -9.15 -2.96
CA LEU A 100 4.66 -8.77 -2.16
C LEU A 100 4.73 -9.53 -0.84
N THR A 101 3.61 -9.74 -0.16
CA THR A 101 3.59 -10.57 1.06
C THR A 101 3.90 -12.04 0.76
N ILE A 102 3.30 -12.62 -0.28
CA ILE A 102 3.59 -13.99 -0.72
C ILE A 102 5.03 -14.11 -1.24
N TRP A 103 5.54 -13.12 -1.97
CA TRP A 103 6.91 -13.10 -2.49
C TRP A 103 7.92 -12.95 -1.35
N LEU A 104 7.69 -12.07 -0.38
CA LEU A 104 8.51 -11.95 0.83
C LEU A 104 8.51 -13.26 1.61
N ILE A 105 7.35 -13.89 1.85
CA ILE A 105 7.26 -15.20 2.54
C ILE A 105 8.00 -16.30 1.76
N ARG A 106 7.94 -16.28 0.42
CA ARG A 106 8.54 -17.31 -0.43
C ARG A 106 10.05 -17.11 -0.65
N HIS A 107 10.54 -15.88 -0.67
CA HIS A 107 11.97 -15.57 -0.85
C HIS A 107 12.75 -15.47 0.46
N LEU A 108 12.11 -15.06 1.56
CA LEU A 108 12.67 -15.14 2.91
C LEU A 108 12.48 -16.56 3.44
N ASN A 109 13.21 -17.48 2.83
CA ASN A 109 13.27 -18.86 3.24
C ASN A 109 13.77 -18.92 4.70
N LEU A 110 12.90 -19.40 5.61
CA LEU A 110 13.15 -19.57 7.06
C LEU A 110 14.49 -20.27 7.38
N SER A 111 15.04 -21.03 6.44
CA SER A 111 16.35 -21.69 6.55
C SER A 111 17.54 -20.74 6.76
N ASN A 112 17.49 -19.49 6.28
CA ASN A 112 18.59 -18.53 6.42
C ASN A 112 18.61 -17.78 7.77
N ILE A 113 17.49 -17.77 8.51
CA ILE A 113 17.37 -17.02 9.78
C ILE A 113 18.18 -17.72 10.88
N CYS A 114 18.30 -19.05 10.86
CA CYS A 114 19.11 -19.81 11.80
C CYS A 114 20.62 -19.53 11.70
N ASN A 115 21.09 -18.96 10.59
CA ASN A 115 22.51 -18.67 10.39
C ASN A 115 22.92 -17.28 10.90
N ILE A 116 21.97 -16.33 10.98
CA ILE A 116 22.25 -14.95 11.45
C ILE A 116 22.22 -14.85 12.98
N SER A 117 21.50 -15.74 13.67
CA SER A 117 21.47 -15.80 15.15
C SER A 117 22.73 -16.40 15.78
N LYS A 118 23.63 -17.01 14.97
CA LYS A 118 24.82 -17.73 15.45
C LYS A 118 26.14 -16.95 15.36
N LYS A 119 26.12 -15.68 14.97
CA LYS A 119 27.32 -14.84 14.86
C LYS A 119 27.18 -13.61 15.74
#